data_AF-A0A060C2L9-F1
#
_entry.id   AF-A0A060C2L9-F1
#
_cell.length_a   1.000
_cell.length_b   1.000
_cell.length_c   1.000
_cell.angle_alpha   90.00
_cell.angle_beta   90.00
_cell.angle_gamma   90.00
#
_symmetry.space_group_name_H-M   'P 1'
#
loop_
_entity.id
_entity.type
_entity.pdbx_description
1 polymer ?
#
loop_
_entity_poly.entity_id
_entity_poly.type
_entity_poly.pdbx_seq_one_letter_code
_entity_poly.pdbx_strand_id
1 'polypeptide(L)'
;DAEARKIFAGSDFTLMPSRFEPCGLSQMYAQRFGSLPIGHRTGGLAETIVDGETGFLFDRPSAPGFLGSLCRAFSTFGMKDRLDHMRRAAMAQAFSWSDSAK
;
A
#
# COMPACT_ATOMS: atom_id res chain seq x y z
N ASP A 1 1.31 17.97 8.14
CA ASP A 1 0.08 17.15 7.91
C ASP A 1 -0.64 17.45 6.60
N ALA A 2 -1.03 18.70 6.32
CA ALA A 2 -1.76 19.02 5.09
C ALA A 2 -0.98 18.63 3.81
N GLU A 3 0.32 18.92 3.74
CA GLU A 3 1.15 18.58 2.58
C GLU A 3 1.32 17.07 2.38
N ALA A 4 1.55 16.30 3.45
CA ALA A 4 1.64 14.84 3.36
C ALA A 4 0.34 14.22 2.80
N ARG A 5 -0.83 14.73 3.23
CA ARG A 5 -2.13 14.28 2.70
C ARG A 5 -2.30 14.59 1.22
N LYS A 6 -1.85 15.77 0.77
CA LYS A 6 -1.85 16.13 -0.67
C LYS A 6 -0.94 15.21 -1.48
N ILE A 7 0.24 14.86 -0.94
CA ILE A 7 1.16 13.93 -1.61
C ILE A 7 0.49 12.57 -1.81
N PHE A 8 -0.13 12.00 -0.75
CA PHE A 8 -0.85 10.73 -0.89
C PHE A 8 -2.02 10.84 -1.87
N ALA A 9 -2.87 11.86 -1.73
CA ALA A 9 -4.04 12.04 -2.60
C ALA A 9 -3.67 12.34 -4.06
N GLY A 10 -2.48 12.89 -4.31
CA GLY A 10 -1.94 13.16 -5.65
C GLY A 10 -1.13 12.03 -6.26
N SER A 11 -0.95 10.90 -5.55
CA SER A 11 -0.11 9.79 -5.99
C SER A 11 -0.92 8.51 -6.21
N ASP A 12 -0.76 7.85 -7.35
CA ASP A 12 -1.40 6.55 -7.60
C ASP A 12 -0.83 5.44 -6.70
N PHE A 13 0.48 5.49 -6.43
CA PHE A 13 1.21 4.50 -5.64
C PHE A 13 2.13 5.18 -4.62
N THR A 14 2.31 4.55 -3.47
CA THR A 14 3.28 4.95 -2.43
C THR A 14 4.32 3.86 -2.23
N LEU A 15 5.61 4.20 -2.32
CA LEU A 15 6.70 3.23 -2.17
C LEU A 15 7.14 3.09 -0.71
N MET A 16 7.15 1.86 -0.21
CA MET A 16 7.53 1.52 1.16
C MET A 16 8.47 0.30 1.21
N PRO A 17 9.67 0.35 0.60
CA PRO A 17 10.59 -0.80 0.51
C PRO A 17 11.37 -1.06 1.82
N SER A 18 10.84 -0.64 2.96
CA SER A 18 11.48 -0.78 4.28
C SER A 18 11.78 -2.25 4.60
N ARG A 19 12.97 -2.53 5.14
CA ARG A 19 13.33 -3.89 5.61
C ARG A 19 12.67 -4.25 6.94
N PHE A 20 12.18 -3.25 7.66
CA PHE A 20 11.50 -3.36 8.95
C PHE A 20 10.47 -2.24 9.06
N GLU A 21 9.27 -2.54 9.57
CA GLU A 21 8.18 -1.56 9.72
C GLU A 21 7.29 -1.95 10.92
N PRO A 22 7.43 -1.28 12.08
CA PRO A 22 6.77 -1.68 13.32
C PRO A 22 5.40 -1.04 13.55
N CYS A 23 5.11 0.14 12.97
CA CYS A 23 3.92 0.92 13.35
C CYS A 23 2.86 0.98 12.25
N GLY A 24 3.29 0.90 10.99
CA GLY A 24 2.37 0.72 9.89
C GLY A 24 1.39 1.87 9.61
N LEU A 25 1.69 3.10 10.05
CA LEU A 25 0.77 4.23 9.84
C LEU A 25 0.78 4.71 8.38
N SER A 26 1.94 4.74 7.74
CA SER A 26 2.09 5.36 6.42
C SER A 26 1.30 4.63 5.32
N GLN A 27 1.24 3.30 5.33
CA GLN A 27 0.43 2.54 4.37
C GLN A 27 -1.08 2.67 4.66
N MET A 28 -1.48 2.86 5.92
CA MET A 28 -2.89 3.14 6.25
C MET A 28 -3.30 4.51 5.69
N TYR A 29 -2.45 5.53 5.84
CA TYR A 29 -2.68 6.85 5.23
C TYR A 29 -2.70 6.77 3.70
N ALA A 30 -1.76 6.06 3.08
CA ALA A 30 -1.74 5.87 1.64
C ALA A 30 -3.06 5.26 1.15
N GLN A 31 -3.49 4.14 1.75
CA GLN A 31 -4.75 3.46 1.42
C GLN A 31 -5.98 4.36 1.63
N ARG A 32 -6.01 5.15 2.72
CA ARG A 32 -7.09 6.11 3.03
C ARG A 32 -7.29 7.16 1.93
N PHE A 33 -6.22 7.56 1.26
CA PHE A 33 -6.25 8.54 0.16
C PHE A 33 -6.25 7.89 -1.23
N GLY A 34 -6.41 6.57 -1.33
CA GLY A 34 -6.44 5.85 -2.60
C GLY A 34 -5.07 5.73 -3.29
N SER A 35 -3.99 5.98 -2.55
CA SER A 35 -2.62 5.71 -3.00
C SER A 35 -2.26 4.28 -2.62
N LEU A 36 -2.07 3.41 -3.61
CA LEU A 36 -1.86 1.99 -3.36
C LEU A 36 -0.41 1.75 -2.89
N PRO A 37 -0.17 1.23 -1.67
CA PRO A 37 1.17 1.00 -1.16
C PRO A 37 1.87 -0.15 -1.91
N ILE A 38 3.17 0.02 -2.14
CA ILE A 38 4.08 -1.00 -2.66
C ILE A 38 5.12 -1.27 -1.57
N GLY A 39 5.00 -2.39 -0.87
CA GLY A 39 5.74 -2.67 0.36
C GLY A 39 6.49 -3.99 0.36
N HIS A 40 7.50 -4.10 1.21
CA HIS A 40 8.08 -5.39 1.57
C HIS A 40 7.14 -6.10 2.55
N ARG A 41 6.98 -7.42 2.44
CA ARG A 41 6.14 -8.22 3.36
C ARG A 41 6.81 -8.35 4.75
N THR A 42 6.74 -7.27 5.53
CA THR A 42 7.32 -7.20 6.88
C THR A 42 6.44 -6.40 7.84
N GLY A 43 6.36 -6.85 9.09
CA GLY A 43 5.66 -6.15 10.17
C GLY A 43 4.28 -5.63 9.78
N GLY A 44 4.00 -4.38 10.11
CA GLY A 44 2.69 -3.76 9.86
C GLY A 44 2.31 -3.70 8.38
N LEU A 45 3.26 -3.71 7.43
CA LEU A 45 2.95 -3.74 6.00
C LEU A 45 2.27 -5.06 5.60
N ALA A 46 2.76 -6.19 6.12
CA ALA A 46 2.19 -7.50 5.82
C ALA A 46 0.80 -7.69 6.43
N GLU A 47 0.53 -7.01 7.55
CA GLU A 47 -0.74 -7.11 8.29
C GLU A 47 -1.85 -6.23 7.69
N THR A 48 -1.49 -5.16 6.99
CA THR A 48 -2.43 -4.10 6.59
C THR A 48 -2.60 -3.94 5.09
N ILE A 49 -1.73 -4.58 4.29
CA ILE A 49 -1.79 -4.55 2.82
C ILE A 49 -2.22 -5.92 2.34
N VAL A 50 -3.36 -5.99 1.65
CA VAL A 50 -3.81 -7.20 0.96
C VAL A 50 -3.20 -7.18 -0.45
N ASP A 51 -2.19 -8.02 -0.65
CA ASP A 51 -1.43 -8.05 -1.91
C ASP A 51 -2.33 -8.33 -3.13
N GLY A 52 -2.29 -7.44 -4.11
CA GLY A 52 -3.10 -7.52 -5.33
C GLY A 52 -4.53 -6.98 -5.20
N GLU A 53 -4.95 -6.60 -4.00
CA GLU A 53 -6.29 -6.03 -3.73
C GLU A 53 -6.20 -4.58 -3.22
N THR A 54 -5.41 -4.33 -2.17
CA THR A 54 -5.26 -2.98 -1.59
C THR A 54 -3.87 -2.40 -1.76
N GLY A 55 -2.93 -3.16 -2.33
CA GLY A 55 -1.58 -2.74 -2.64
C GLY A 55 -0.75 -3.86 -3.27
N PHE A 56 0.57 -3.73 -3.22
CA PHE A 56 1.50 -4.71 -3.77
C PHE A 56 2.58 -5.05 -2.74
N LEU A 57 2.74 -6.33 -2.44
CA LEU A 57 3.79 -6.82 -1.56
C LEU A 57 4.85 -7.61 -2.34
N PHE A 58 6.09 -7.53 -1.88
CA PHE A 58 7.18 -8.40 -2.31
C PHE A 58 7.83 -9.07 -1.09
N ASP A 59 8.23 -10.33 -1.23
CA ASP A 59 8.65 -11.15 -0.09
C ASP A 59 10.14 -11.04 0.24
N ARG A 60 10.99 -10.83 -0.77
CA ARG A 60 12.44 -10.75 -0.60
C ARG A 60 12.91 -9.31 -0.66
N PRO A 61 13.58 -8.77 0.39
CA PRO A 61 14.09 -7.40 0.42
C PRO A 61 15.30 -7.26 -0.49
N SER A 62 15.04 -7.29 -1.80
CA SER A 62 16.01 -7.41 -2.86
C SER A 62 15.55 -6.57 -4.06
N ALA A 63 16.50 -6.08 -4.86
CA ALA A 63 16.17 -5.30 -6.06
C ALA A 63 15.22 -6.05 -7.02
N PRO A 64 15.40 -7.35 -7.31
CA PRO A 64 14.46 -8.09 -8.15
C PRO A 64 13.06 -8.22 -7.55
N GLY A 65 12.96 -8.43 -6.23
CA GLY A 65 11.68 -8.50 -5.53
C GLY A 65 10.90 -7.20 -5.63
N PHE A 66 11.59 -6.08 -5.38
CA PHE A 66 10.99 -4.75 -5.48
C PHE A 66 10.63 -4.38 -6.92
N LEU A 67 11.49 -4.71 -7.90
CA LEU A 67 11.18 -4.49 -9.31
C LEU A 67 9.94 -5.27 -9.76
N GLY A 68 9.78 -6.51 -9.28
CA GLY A 68 8.60 -7.33 -9.57
C GLY A 68 7.29 -6.69 -9.10
N SER A 69 7.26 -6.10 -7.91
CA SER A 69 6.06 -5.40 -7.41
C SER A 69 5.79 -4.09 -8.18
N LEU A 70 6.83 -3.36 -8.58
CA LEU A 70 6.68 -2.19 -9.48
C LEU A 70 6.07 -2.58 -10.83
N CYS A 71 6.54 -3.66 -11.46
CA CYS A 71 5.99 -4.13 -12.72
C CYS A 71 4.49 -4.49 -12.60
N ARG A 72 4.09 -5.13 -11.49
CA ARG A 72 2.67 -5.42 -11.21
C ARG A 72 1.85 -4.13 -11.04
N ALA A 73 2.39 -3.15 -10.33
CA ALA A 73 1.75 -1.85 -10.15
C ALA A 73 1.55 -1.10 -11.48
N PHE A 74 2.59 -1.00 -12.32
CA PHE A 74 2.49 -0.35 -13.63
C PHE A 74 1.58 -1.10 -14.61
N SER A 75 1.60 -2.44 -14.59
CA SER A 75 0.64 -3.23 -15.37
C SER A 75 -0.80 -2.92 -14.94
N THR A 76 -1.03 -2.78 -13.63
CA THR A 76 -2.33 -2.40 -13.06
C THR A 76 -2.72 -0.97 -13.39
N PHE A 77 -1.75 -0.05 -13.41
CA PHE A 77 -1.98 1.35 -13.81
C PHE A 77 -2.57 1.46 -15.22
N GLY A 78 -2.14 0.59 -16.14
CA GLY A 78 -2.73 0.50 -17.49
C GLY A 78 -4.15 -0.09 -17.54
N MET A 79 -4.63 -0.70 -16.44
CA MET A 79 -5.95 -1.33 -16.33
C MET A 79 -6.87 -0.50 -15.42
N LYS A 80 -7.45 0.58 -15.96
CA LYS A 80 -8.22 1.58 -15.19
C LYS A 80 -9.28 0.99 -14.26
N ASP A 81 -10.11 0.06 -14.74
CA ASP A 81 -11.17 -0.55 -13.92
C ASP A 81 -10.61 -1.33 -12.73
N ARG A 82 -9.49 -2.05 -12.95
CA ARG A 82 -8.79 -2.78 -11.90
C ARG A 82 -8.17 -1.83 -10.89
N LEU A 83 -7.49 -0.78 -11.38
CA LEU A 83 -6.90 0.25 -10.51
C LEU A 83 -7.96 0.90 -9.63
N ASP A 84 -9.09 1.30 -10.21
CA ASP A 84 -10.18 1.95 -9.47
C ASP A 84 -10.86 0.99 -8.49
N HIS A 85 -10.96 -0.30 -8.82
CA HIS A 85 -11.41 -1.32 -7.87
C HIS A 85 -10.46 -1.43 -6.68
N MET A 86 -9.15 -1.55 -6.92
CA MET A 86 -8.15 -1.64 -5.87
C MET A 86 -8.14 -0.40 -4.97
N ARG A 87 -8.28 0.79 -5.56
CA ARG A 87 -8.40 2.06 -4.81
C ARG A 87 -9.59 2.06 -3.87
N ARG A 88 -10.77 1.66 -4.37
CA ARG A 88 -11.98 1.60 -3.54
C ARG A 88 -11.82 0.59 -2.42
N ALA A 89 -11.23 -0.58 -2.70
CA ALA A 89 -10.94 -1.58 -1.68
C ALA A 89 -9.99 -1.04 -0.60
N ALA A 90 -8.90 -0.37 -1.00
CA ALA A 90 -7.96 0.26 -0.10
C ALA A 90 -8.60 1.36 0.77
N MET A 91 -9.39 2.26 0.16
CA MET A 91 -10.08 3.33 0.90
C MET A 91 -11.17 2.82 1.85
N ALA A 92 -11.73 1.63 1.57
CA ALA A 92 -12.73 0.99 2.41
C ALA A 92 -12.15 0.22 3.61
N GLN A 93 -10.83 0.01 3.67
CA GLN A 93 -10.19 -0.63 4.82
C GLN A 93 -10.46 0.17 6.10
N ALA A 94 -10.96 -0.52 7.12
CA ALA A 94 -11.19 0.04 8.44
C ALA A 94 -9.98 -0.27 9.32
N PHE A 95 -9.19 0.75 9.64
CA PHE A 95 -8.09 0.65 10.61
C PHE A 95 -8.58 1.20 11.95
N SER A 96 -9.39 0.42 12.67
CA SER A 96 -9.95 0.85 13.95
C SER A 96 -9.02 0.47 15.11
N TRP A 97 -8.86 1.37 16.09
CA TRP A 97 -8.09 1.10 17.31
C TRP A 97 -8.65 -0.08 18.13
N SER A 98 -9.96 -0.34 18.01
CA SER A 98 -10.64 -1.48 18.64
C SER A 98 -10.16 -2.85 18.15
N ASP A 99 -9.56 -2.91 16.96
CA ASP A 99 -9.05 -4.17 16.39
C ASP A 99 -7.62 -4.49 16.86
N SER A 100 -6.86 -3.50 17.31
CA SER A 100 -5.47 -3.65 17.78
C SER A 100 -5.35 -3.99 19.27
N ALA A 101 -6.44 -3.91 20.04
CA ALA A 101 -6.45 -4.12 21.50
C ALA A 101 -7.08 -5.46 21.91
N LYS A 102 -6.94 -6.51 21.09
CA LYS A 102 -7.34 -7.88 21.41
C LYS A 102 -6.14 -8.79 21.61
#